data_AF-A0A7X7I703-F1
#
_entry.id   AF-A0A7X7I703-F1
#
_cell.length_a   1.000
_cell.length_b   1.000
_cell.length_c   1.000
_cell.angle_alpha   90.00
_cell.angle_beta   90.00
_cell.angle_gamma   90.00
#
_symmetry.space_group_name_H-M   'P 1'
#
loop_
_entity.id
_entity.type
_entity.pdbx_description
1 polymer ?
#
loop_
_entity_poly.entity_id
_entity_poly.type
_entity_poly.pdbx_seq_one_letter_code
_entity_poly.pdbx_strand_id
1 'polypeptide(L)'
;GWSIGGKPVPSYEMITTALPYFFLMCAGSISSTIPDLEGDNEEGKCTTAVFLGIKNAHLLATSLLFLSLIISILVSNYISAAISLICLPIYILFIFYKTALIMEATYKVGGAFCMFGAMVVFPHIIPMGLFVFLSTWLYFRIRHGVSYPSLVVVRNDS
;
A
#
# COMPACT_ATOMS: atom_id res chain seq x y z
N GLY A 1 10.87 -0.22 19.94
CA GLY A 1 10.20 1.10 20.03
C GLY A 1 9.49 1.24 21.35
N TRP A 2 8.25 0.76 21.44
CA TRP A 2 7.39 0.91 22.62
C TRP A 2 7.94 0.27 23.92
N SER A 3 8.41 -0.97 23.84
CA SER A 3 9.06 -1.66 24.98
C SER A 3 10.38 -0.98 25.40
N ILE A 4 11.20 -0.58 24.43
CA ILE A 4 12.46 0.16 24.66
C ILE A 4 12.18 1.55 25.25
N GLY A 5 11.05 2.18 24.91
CA GLY A 5 10.57 3.43 25.48
C GLY A 5 9.87 3.28 26.84
N GLY A 6 9.93 2.10 27.47
CA GLY A 6 9.42 1.85 28.81
C GLY A 6 7.89 1.73 28.92
N LYS A 7 7.17 1.62 27.81
CA LYS A 7 5.71 1.47 27.81
C LYS A 7 5.29 -0.01 27.82
N PRO A 8 4.25 -0.40 28.58
CA PRO A 8 3.74 -1.76 28.56
C PRO A 8 3.22 -2.13 27.17
N VAL A 9 3.38 -3.39 26.79
CA VAL A 9 2.90 -3.92 25.50
C VAL A 9 1.88 -5.02 25.79
N PRO A 10 0.61 -4.89 25.36
CA PRO A 10 0.04 -3.76 24.61
C PRO A 10 -0.31 -2.56 25.51
N SER A 11 -0.13 -1.34 25.00
CA SER A 11 -0.65 -0.10 25.61
C SER A 11 -1.77 0.49 24.76
N TYR A 12 -2.67 1.26 25.40
CA TYR A 12 -3.72 2.02 24.70
C TYR A 12 -3.13 2.89 23.58
N GLU A 13 -2.03 3.58 23.88
CA GLU A 13 -1.37 4.48 22.93
C GLU A 13 -0.75 3.73 21.74
N MET A 14 -0.20 2.52 21.97
CA MET A 14 0.29 1.68 20.87
C MET A 14 -0.85 1.30 19.92
N ILE A 15 -2.01 0.93 20.47
CA ILE A 15 -3.18 0.56 19.66
C ILE A 15 -3.67 1.77 18.88
N THR A 16 -3.91 2.90 19.53
CA THR A 16 -4.48 4.09 18.85
C THR A 16 -3.53 4.68 17.81
N THR A 17 -2.21 4.62 18.02
CA THR A 17 -1.24 5.10 17.04
C THR A 17 -1.03 4.13 15.86
N ALA A 18 -1.11 2.82 16.09
CA ALA A 18 -0.94 1.81 15.05
C ALA A 18 -2.21 1.57 14.23
N LEU A 19 -3.39 1.81 14.79
CA LEU A 19 -4.67 1.49 14.16
C LEU A 19 -4.91 2.19 12.80
N PRO A 20 -4.65 3.50 12.62
CA PRO A 20 -4.75 4.13 11.31
C PRO A 20 -3.86 3.48 10.26
N TYR A 21 -2.62 3.16 10.64
CA TYR A 21 -1.64 2.51 9.76
C TYR A 21 -2.06 1.08 9.43
N PHE A 22 -2.61 0.33 10.39
CA PHE A 22 -3.15 -1.01 10.14
C PHE A 22 -4.20 -0.99 9.01
N PHE A 23 -5.18 -0.09 9.10
CA PHE A 23 -6.22 0.03 8.06
C PHE A 23 -5.67 0.49 6.71
N LEU A 24 -4.70 1.41 6.73
CA LEU A 24 -4.00 1.86 5.53
C LEU A 24 -3.26 0.70 4.84
N MET A 25 -2.57 -0.13 5.61
CA MET A 25 -1.87 -1.31 5.12
C MET A 25 -2.83 -2.38 4.61
N CYS A 26 -3.94 -2.65 5.30
CA CYS A 26 -4.95 -3.58 4.81
C CYS A 26 -5.52 -3.12 3.46
N ALA A 27 -5.82 -1.83 3.30
CA ALA A 27 -6.30 -1.28 2.04
C ALA A 27 -5.28 -1.46 0.90
N GLY A 28 -4.00 -1.12 1.14
CA GLY A 28 -2.93 -1.29 0.16
C GLY A 28 -2.70 -2.76 -0.22
N SER A 29 -2.65 -3.65 0.76
CA SER A 29 -2.44 -5.10 0.55
C SER A 29 -3.60 -5.75 -0.21
N ILE A 30 -4.86 -5.39 0.06
CA ILE A 30 -6.00 -5.92 -0.70
C ILE A 30 -5.92 -5.41 -2.14
N SER A 31 -5.64 -4.13 -2.33
CA SER A 31 -5.51 -3.53 -3.66
C SER A 31 -4.38 -4.13 -4.50
N SER A 32 -3.27 -4.56 -3.88
CA SER A 32 -2.18 -5.23 -4.61
C SER A 32 -2.56 -6.63 -5.09
N THR A 33 -3.55 -7.29 -4.48
CA THR A 33 -4.00 -8.63 -4.96
C THR A 33 -4.91 -8.56 -6.19
N ILE A 34 -5.45 -7.38 -6.52
CA ILE A 34 -6.34 -7.19 -7.68
C ILE A 34 -5.61 -7.42 -9.02
N PRO A 35 -4.45 -6.79 -9.31
CA PRO A 35 -3.69 -7.09 -10.54
C PRO A 35 -3.24 -8.54 -10.62
N ASP A 36 -2.98 -9.17 -9.47
CA ASP A 36 -2.43 -10.53 -9.39
C ASP A 36 -3.51 -11.61 -9.45
N LEU A 37 -4.79 -11.25 -9.60
CA LEU A 37 -5.93 -12.16 -9.52
C LEU A 37 -5.80 -13.41 -10.42
N GLU A 38 -5.44 -13.22 -11.69
CA GLU A 38 -5.35 -14.32 -12.66
C GLU A 38 -4.25 -15.31 -12.26
N GLY A 39 -3.04 -14.80 -11.97
CA GLY A 39 -1.91 -15.63 -11.52
C GLY A 39 -2.14 -16.29 -10.16
N ASP A 40 -2.74 -15.58 -9.21
CA ASP A 40 -3.09 -16.13 -7.91
C ASP A 40 -4.11 -17.27 -8.02
N ASN A 41 -5.09 -17.12 -8.91
CA ASN A 41 -6.10 -18.15 -9.15
C ASN A 41 -5.51 -19.39 -9.84
N GLU A 42 -4.62 -19.22 -10.82
CA GLU A 42 -3.91 -20.31 -11.49
C GLU A 42 -3.01 -21.11 -10.53
N GLU A 43 -2.37 -20.43 -9.58
CA GLU A 43 -1.53 -21.05 -8.55
C GLU A 43 -2.32 -21.62 -7.37
N GLY A 44 -3.64 -21.49 -7.35
CA GLY A 44 -4.51 -21.99 -6.28
C GLY A 44 -4.40 -21.20 -4.97
N LYS A 45 -3.94 -19.95 -5.01
CA LYS A 45 -3.89 -19.05 -3.84
C LYS A 45 -5.27 -18.47 -3.55
N CYS A 46 -5.64 -18.41 -2.27
CA CYS A 46 -6.89 -17.78 -1.82
C CYS A 46 -6.63 -16.35 -1.35
N THR A 47 -6.29 -15.44 -2.27
CA THR A 47 -6.12 -14.01 -1.95
C THR A 47 -7.46 -13.30 -1.86
N THR A 48 -7.49 -12.08 -1.29
CA THR A 48 -8.75 -11.33 -1.11
C THR A 48 -9.46 -11.07 -2.44
N ALA A 49 -8.70 -10.76 -3.50
CA ALA A 49 -9.25 -10.63 -4.84
C ALA A 49 -9.81 -11.95 -5.38
N VAL A 50 -9.15 -13.09 -5.15
CA VAL A 50 -9.66 -14.42 -5.57
C VAL A 50 -10.95 -14.76 -4.82
N PHE A 51 -10.98 -14.58 -3.51
CA PHE A 51 -12.13 -14.94 -2.68
C PHE A 51 -13.36 -14.05 -2.90
N LEU A 52 -13.16 -12.72 -2.99
CA LEU A 52 -14.26 -11.75 -3.06
C LEU A 52 -14.58 -11.27 -4.48
N GLY A 53 -13.66 -11.48 -5.43
CA GLY A 53 -13.67 -10.84 -6.74
C GLY A 53 -13.23 -9.37 -6.70
N ILE A 54 -12.84 -8.84 -7.86
CA ILE A 54 -12.30 -7.47 -8.02
C ILE A 54 -13.17 -6.40 -7.36
N LYS A 55 -14.48 -6.42 -7.63
CA LYS A 55 -15.42 -5.37 -7.16
C LYS A 55 -15.48 -5.31 -5.64
N ASN A 56 -15.68 -6.46 -4.99
CA ASN A 56 -15.87 -6.51 -3.54
C ASN A 56 -14.54 -6.33 -2.79
N ALA A 57 -13.44 -6.87 -3.33
CA ALA A 57 -12.10 -6.61 -2.80
C ALA A 57 -11.77 -5.11 -2.84
N HIS A 58 -12.04 -4.43 -3.95
CA HIS A 58 -11.81 -2.99 -4.06
C HIS A 58 -12.71 -2.16 -3.15
N LEU A 59 -13.98 -2.52 -3.03
CA LEU A 59 -14.90 -1.86 -2.09
C LEU A 59 -14.42 -2.00 -0.65
N LEU A 60 -14.01 -3.21 -0.24
CA LEU A 60 -13.44 -3.46 1.07
C LEU A 60 -12.18 -2.62 1.30
N ALA A 61 -11.25 -2.60 0.34
CA ALA A 61 -10.04 -1.80 0.43
C ALA A 61 -10.34 -0.30 0.55
N THR A 62 -11.31 0.21 -0.22
CA THR A 62 -11.76 1.61 -0.15
C THR A 62 -12.39 1.94 1.20
N SER A 63 -13.23 1.04 1.74
CA SER A 63 -13.83 1.22 3.07
C SER A 63 -12.78 1.24 4.18
N LEU A 64 -11.76 0.38 4.11
CA LEU A 64 -10.66 0.37 5.08
C LEU A 64 -9.80 1.64 4.97
N LEU A 65 -9.54 2.14 3.76
CA LEU A 65 -8.83 3.40 3.55
C LEU A 65 -9.62 4.59 4.13
N PHE A 66 -10.93 4.63 3.90
CA PHE A 66 -11.80 5.66 4.48
C PHE A 66 -11.85 5.58 6.01
N LEU A 67 -11.88 4.37 6.57
CA LEU A 67 -11.80 4.15 8.01
C LEU A 67 -10.44 4.60 8.57
N SER A 68 -9.35 4.34 7.86
CA SER A 68 -8.02 4.86 8.20
C SER A 68 -8.03 6.40 8.27
N LEU A 69 -8.63 7.08 7.29
CA LEU A 69 -8.77 8.55 7.30
C LEU A 69 -9.54 9.03 8.54
N ILE A 70 -10.71 8.45 8.84
CA ILE A 70 -11.51 8.84 10.01
C ILE A 70 -10.71 8.66 11.30
N ILE A 71 -10.14 7.47 11.51
CA ILE A 71 -9.42 7.15 12.75
C ILE A 71 -8.18 8.03 12.88
N SER A 72 -7.44 8.27 11.78
CA SER A 72 -6.26 9.12 11.78
C SER A 72 -6.57 10.56 12.23
N ILE A 73 -7.72 11.12 11.83
CA ILE A 73 -8.17 12.44 12.29
C ILE A 73 -8.53 12.40 13.78
N LEU A 74 -9.26 11.37 14.22
CA LEU A 74 -9.66 11.22 15.63
C LEU A 74 -8.48 11.10 16.58
N VAL A 75 -7.42 10.40 16.18
CA VAL A 75 -6.20 10.21 17.00
C VAL A 75 -5.11 11.25 16.69
N SER A 76 -5.41 12.28 15.88
CA SER A 76 -4.47 13.32 15.47
C SER A 76 -3.19 12.78 14.79
N ASN A 77 -3.27 11.65 14.09
CA ASN A 77 -2.18 11.13 13.26
C ASN A 77 -2.24 11.76 11.87
N TYR A 78 -1.65 12.95 11.75
CA TYR A 78 -1.70 13.75 10.52
C TYR A 78 -0.99 13.09 9.33
N ILE A 79 0.00 12.23 9.56
CA ILE A 79 0.73 11.56 8.48
C ILE A 79 -0.18 10.52 7.83
N SER A 80 -0.79 9.63 8.62
CA SER A 80 -1.77 8.68 8.08
C SER A 80 -2.97 9.40 7.47
N ALA A 81 -3.43 10.50 8.06
CA ALA A 81 -4.53 11.29 7.49
C ALA A 81 -4.18 11.85 6.11
N ALA A 82 -2.99 12.45 5.95
CA ALA A 82 -2.55 13.00 4.68
C ALA A 82 -2.41 11.91 3.61
N ILE A 83 -1.79 10.77 3.94
CA ILE A 83 -1.64 9.66 2.99
C ILE A 83 -3.00 9.11 2.57
N SER A 84 -3.89 8.84 3.53
CA SER A 84 -5.24 8.35 3.24
C SER A 84 -6.03 9.33 2.38
N LEU A 85 -5.93 10.63 2.65
CA LEU A 85 -6.59 11.68 1.87
C LEU A 85 -6.06 11.76 0.43
N ILE A 86 -4.76 11.61 0.23
CA ILE A 86 -4.14 11.59 -1.12
C ILE A 86 -4.55 10.35 -1.92
N CYS A 87 -4.64 9.19 -1.26
CA CYS A 87 -4.96 7.93 -1.93
C CYS A 87 -6.46 7.77 -2.23
N LEU A 88 -7.33 8.31 -1.38
CA LEU A 88 -8.78 8.09 -1.46
C LEU A 88 -9.39 8.51 -2.82
N PRO A 89 -9.03 9.65 -3.44
CA PRO A 89 -9.49 9.99 -4.78
C PRO A 89 -9.14 8.94 -5.84
N ILE A 90 -7.97 8.31 -5.75
CA ILE A 90 -7.53 7.26 -6.69
C ILE A 90 -8.39 6.00 -6.52
N TYR A 91 -8.65 5.61 -5.27
CA TYR A 91 -9.53 4.48 -4.96
C TYR A 91 -10.97 4.73 -5.45
N ILE A 92 -11.50 5.93 -5.21
CA ILE A 92 -12.82 6.33 -5.71
C ILE A 92 -12.85 6.33 -7.23
N LEU A 93 -11.81 6.86 -7.88
CA LEU A 93 -11.71 6.93 -9.34
C LEU A 93 -11.77 5.53 -9.97
N PHE A 94 -11.14 4.52 -9.36
CA PHE A 94 -11.16 3.14 -9.86
C PHE A 94 -12.56 2.50 -9.83
N ILE A 95 -13.45 2.94 -8.92
CA ILE A 95 -14.84 2.46 -8.88
C ILE A 95 -15.56 2.81 -10.19
N PHE A 96 -15.30 4.00 -10.74
CA PHE A 96 -15.92 4.51 -11.95
C PHE A 96 -15.14 4.14 -13.22
N TYR A 97 -13.80 4.19 -13.16
CA TYR A 97 -12.90 4.00 -14.29
C TYR A 97 -11.97 2.82 -14.03
N LYS A 98 -12.39 1.64 -14.48
CA LYS A 98 -11.68 0.37 -14.28
C LYS A 98 -10.53 0.18 -15.28
N THR A 99 -9.57 1.10 -15.29
CA THR A 99 -8.38 0.99 -16.15
C THR A 99 -7.21 0.39 -15.37
N ALA A 100 -6.31 -0.31 -16.07
CA ALA A 100 -5.15 -0.94 -15.46
C ALA A 100 -4.22 0.08 -14.77
N LEU A 101 -4.06 1.27 -15.35
CA LEU A 101 -3.26 2.35 -14.75
C LEU A 101 -3.83 2.78 -13.40
N ILE A 102 -5.15 3.01 -13.32
CA ILE A 102 -5.78 3.45 -12.07
C ILE A 102 -5.74 2.34 -11.03
N MET A 103 -5.95 1.09 -11.45
CA MET A 103 -5.81 -0.09 -10.59
C MET A 103 -4.40 -0.14 -9.96
N GLU A 104 -3.35 -0.05 -10.76
CA GLU A 104 -1.98 -0.08 -10.24
C GLU A 104 -1.67 1.12 -9.35
N ALA A 105 -2.21 2.30 -9.68
CA ALA A 105 -2.04 3.49 -8.88
C ALA A 105 -2.61 3.33 -7.45
N THR A 106 -3.67 2.54 -7.26
CA THR A 106 -4.27 2.34 -5.92
C THR A 106 -3.26 1.87 -4.87
N TYR A 107 -2.40 0.89 -5.20
CA TYR A 107 -1.42 0.37 -4.25
C TYR A 107 -0.03 1.00 -4.40
N LYS A 108 0.40 1.36 -5.61
CA LYS A 108 1.75 1.93 -5.85
C LYS A 108 1.88 3.34 -5.27
N VAL A 109 0.86 4.19 -5.48
CA VAL A 109 0.86 5.56 -4.93
C VAL A 109 0.78 5.49 -3.40
N GLY A 110 -0.09 4.65 -2.86
CA GLY A 110 -0.18 4.42 -1.41
C GLY A 110 1.14 3.96 -0.80
N GLY A 111 1.79 2.94 -1.39
CA GLY A 111 3.10 2.47 -0.95
C GLY A 111 4.19 3.55 -1.00
N ALA A 112 4.24 4.34 -2.07
CA ALA A 112 5.20 5.44 -2.21
C ALA A 112 5.01 6.52 -1.13
N PHE A 113 3.77 6.95 -0.88
CA PHE A 113 3.48 7.95 0.14
C PHE A 113 3.64 7.42 1.57
N CYS A 114 3.37 6.13 1.82
CA CYS A 114 3.73 5.47 3.08
C CYS A 114 5.24 5.51 3.33
N MET A 115 6.04 5.19 2.30
CA MET A 115 7.50 5.25 2.40
C MET A 115 7.99 6.68 2.63
N PHE A 116 7.41 7.66 1.93
CA PHE A 116 7.72 9.07 2.15
C PHE A 116 7.38 9.51 3.58
N GLY A 117 6.21 9.13 4.09
CA GLY A 117 5.82 9.38 5.49
C GLY A 117 6.80 8.77 6.48
N ALA A 118 7.25 7.53 6.23
CA ALA A 118 8.28 6.88 7.04
C ALA A 118 9.62 7.62 7.01
N MET A 119 10.04 8.14 5.86
CA MET A 119 11.26 8.96 5.73
C MET A 119 11.17 10.28 6.49
N VAL A 120 10.00 10.91 6.55
CA VAL A 120 9.77 12.13 7.35
C VAL A 120 9.88 11.85 8.84
N VAL A 121 9.30 10.75 9.32
CA VAL A 121 9.34 10.37 10.75
C VAL A 121 10.72 9.84 11.16
N PHE A 122 11.35 9.06 10.27
CA PHE A 122 12.60 8.37 10.51
C PHE A 122 13.60 8.64 9.37
N PRO A 123 14.25 9.81 9.35
CA PRO A 123 15.16 10.19 8.26
C PRO A 123 16.33 9.21 8.05
N HIS A 124 16.70 8.44 9.08
CA HIS A 124 17.72 7.40 8.99
C HIS A 124 17.34 6.22 8.08
N ILE A 125 16.06 6.08 7.71
CA ILE A 125 15.61 5.10 6.71
C ILE A 125 15.98 5.56 5.30
N ILE A 126 16.24 6.86 5.05
CA ILE A 126 16.52 7.38 3.71
C ILE A 126 17.72 6.68 3.05
N PRO A 127 18.91 6.56 3.67
CA PRO A 127 20.04 5.88 3.05
C PRO A 127 19.74 4.40 2.75
N MET A 128 19.03 3.72 3.66
CA MET A 128 18.65 2.32 3.48
C MET A 128 17.62 2.16 2.35
N GLY A 129 16.62 3.02 2.30
CA GLY A 129 15.61 3.05 1.25
C GLY A 129 16.23 3.33 -0.12
N LEU A 130 17.18 4.27 -0.20
CA LEU A 130 17.92 4.55 -1.43
C LEU A 130 18.77 3.35 -1.85
N PHE A 131 19.45 2.70 -0.91
CA PHE A 131 20.22 1.50 -1.19
C PHE A 131 19.36 0.37 -1.74
N VAL A 132 18.20 0.09 -1.10
CA VAL A 132 17.25 -0.94 -1.56
C VAL A 132 16.67 -0.58 -2.93
N PHE A 133 16.31 0.68 -3.15
CA PHE A 133 15.81 1.16 -4.44
C PHE A 133 16.84 0.95 -5.54
N LEU A 134 18.08 1.41 -5.34
CA LEU A 134 19.17 1.28 -6.32
C LEU A 134 19.52 -0.19 -6.58
N SER A 135 19.56 -1.02 -5.54
CA SER A 135 19.85 -2.44 -5.66
C SER A 135 18.77 -3.16 -6.48
N THR A 136 17.50 -2.89 -6.19
CA THR A 136 16.36 -3.46 -6.91
C THR A 136 16.35 -2.98 -8.37
N TRP A 137 16.53 -1.68 -8.57
CA TRP A 137 16.60 -1.09 -9.92
C TRP A 137 17.72 -1.71 -10.75
N LEU A 138 18.92 -1.83 -10.17
CA LEU A 138 20.08 -2.43 -10.83
C LEU A 138 19.85 -3.90 -11.15
N TYR A 139 19.32 -4.65 -10.19
CA TYR A 139 19.01 -6.07 -10.35
C TYR A 139 18.05 -6.31 -11.51
N PHE A 140 16.91 -5.61 -11.55
CA PHE A 140 15.92 -5.80 -12.62
C PHE A 140 16.46 -5.36 -13.98
N ARG A 141 17.24 -4.28 -14.02
CA ARG A 141 17.84 -3.80 -15.26
C ARG A 141 18.87 -4.77 -15.84
N ILE A 142 19.71 -5.35 -14.99
CA ILE A 142 20.74 -6.31 -15.43
C ILE A 142 20.11 -7.67 -15.75
N ARG A 143 19.26 -8.19 -14.85
CA ARG A 143 18.77 -9.57 -14.94
C ARG A 143 17.63 -9.74 -15.94
N HIS A 144 16.74 -8.77 -16.02
CA HIS A 144 15.49 -8.88 -16.79
C HIS A 144 15.39 -7.86 -17.92
N GLY A 145 16.30 -6.87 -18.01
CA GLY A 145 16.26 -5.85 -19.06
C GLY A 145 15.05 -4.92 -18.98
N VAL A 146 14.31 -4.92 -17.86
CA VAL A 146 13.08 -4.15 -17.65
C VAL A 146 13.35 -2.86 -16.86
N SER A 147 12.62 -1.81 -17.22
CA SER A 147 12.58 -0.56 -16.46
C SER A 147 11.63 -0.71 -15.27
N TYR A 148 12.18 -0.90 -14.07
CA TYR A 148 11.45 -0.98 -12.81
C TYR A 148 11.83 0.20 -11.89
N PRO A 149 10.89 0.82 -11.14
CA PRO A 149 9.45 0.57 -11.11
C PRO A 149 8.72 1.18 -12.33
N SER A 150 7.71 0.47 -12.85
CA SER A 150 6.86 0.91 -13.97
C SER A 150 5.40 1.03 -13.51
N LEU A 151 4.65 1.96 -14.10
CA LEU A 151 3.19 2.08 -13.99
C LEU A 151 2.44 1.45 -15.17
N VAL A 152 3.21 0.87 -16.09
CA VAL A 152 2.70 0.17 -17.27
C VAL A 152 2.92 -1.31 -17.05
N VAL A 153 1.84 -2.07 -17.17
CA VAL A 153 1.88 -3.53 -17.19
C VAL A 153 2.81 -3.98 -18.30
N VAL A 154 3.87 -4.71 -17.95
CA VAL A 154 4.72 -5.37 -18.95
C VAL A 154 3.89 -6.50 -19.56
N ARG A 155 3.29 -6.28 -20.72
CA ARG A 155 2.71 -7.35 -21.52
C ARG A 155 3.88 -8.13 -22.11
N ASN A 156 4.00 -9.40 -21.75
CA ASN A 156 4.82 -10.34 -22.50
C ASN A 156 4.10 -10.59 -23.82
N ASP A 157 4.39 -9.75 -24.83
CA ASP A 157 4.10 -10.10 -26.20
C ASP A 157 5.13 -11.15 -26.62
N SER A 158 4.78 -12.43 -26.44
CA SER A 158 5.48 -13.59 -26.99
C SER A 158 4.48 -14.45 -27.76
#